data_AF-A0A8S4EKC7-F1
#
_entry.id   AF-A0A8S4EKC7-F1
#
_cell.length_a   1.000
_cell.length_b   1.000
_cell.length_c   1.000
_cell.angle_alpha   90.00
_cell.angle_beta   90.00
_cell.angle_gamma   90.00
#
_symmetry.space_group_name_H-M   'P 1'
#
loop_
_entity.id
_entity.type
_entity.pdbx_description
1 polymer ?
#
loop_
_entity_poly.entity_id
_entity_poly.type
_entity_poly.pdbx_seq_one_letter_code
_entity_poly.pdbx_strand_id
1 'polypeptide(L)'
;MDQEEPTPEALQRKLYFLLEQLQEMARELPPKYQMRVPIELLSGLANCLLNDTIFEIVKGLMEIQHVTEKHLFQQRLQVQNKHTCKYNRNYVTGPKCRQHF
;
A
#
# COMPACT_ATOMS: atom_id res chain seq x y z
N MET A 1 17.08 -23.53 -6.78
CA MET A 1 17.65 -22.17 -6.70
C MET A 1 18.11 -22.02 -5.28
N ASP A 2 19.38 -22.25 -5.03
CA ASP A 2 19.98 -22.06 -3.71
C ASP A 2 19.86 -20.59 -3.35
N GLN A 3 19.04 -20.29 -2.34
CA GLN A 3 19.04 -18.97 -1.73
C GLN A 3 20.31 -18.90 -0.88
N GLU A 4 21.38 -18.35 -1.44
CA GLU A 4 22.54 -17.96 -0.66
C GLU A 4 22.09 -16.88 0.32
N GLU A 5 21.91 -17.27 1.57
CA GLU A 5 21.66 -16.36 2.69
C GLU A 5 22.79 -15.30 2.70
N PRO A 6 22.44 -14.00 2.71
CA PRO A 6 23.44 -12.95 2.62
C PRO A 6 24.37 -13.00 3.83
N THR A 7 25.68 -12.92 3.59
CA THR A 7 26.66 -12.96 4.67
C THR A 7 26.48 -11.74 5.60
N PRO A 8 26.84 -11.86 6.90
CA PRO A 8 26.75 -10.74 7.84
C PRO A 8 27.44 -9.46 7.34
N GLU A 9 28.56 -9.59 6.62
CA GLU A 9 29.31 -8.47 6.04
C GLU A 9 28.54 -7.80 4.90
N ALA A 10 27.85 -8.59 4.06
CA ALA A 10 27.01 -8.08 2.99
C ALA A 10 25.81 -7.29 3.55
N LEU A 11 25.17 -7.81 4.60
CA LEU A 11 24.09 -7.13 5.32
C LEU A 11 24.57 -5.82 5.94
N GLN A 12 25.73 -5.85 6.60
CA GLN A 12 26.32 -4.66 7.21
C GLN A 12 26.66 -3.57 6.18
N ARG A 13 27.22 -3.95 5.03
CA ARG A 13 27.48 -3.00 3.92
C ARG A 13 26.19 -2.38 3.40
N LYS A 14 25.14 -3.19 3.20
CA LYS A 14 23.83 -2.71 2.76
C LYS A 14 23.20 -1.77 3.81
N LEU A 15 23.33 -2.09 5.11
CA LEU A 15 22.84 -1.25 6.19
C LEU A 15 23.52 0.13 6.22
N TYR A 16 24.85 0.17 6.11
CA TYR A 16 25.58 1.44 6.07
C TYR A 16 25.23 2.27 4.85
N PHE A 17 25.12 1.63 3.68
CA PHE A 17 24.67 2.28 2.46
C PHE A 17 23.29 2.92 2.64
N LEU A 18 22.32 2.18 3.18
CA LEU A 18 20.97 2.71 3.43
C LEU A 18 20.96 3.86 4.43
N LEU A 19 21.77 3.76 5.49
CA LEU A 19 21.87 4.82 6.49
C LEU A 19 22.47 6.10 5.91
N GLU A 20 23.50 5.99 5.06
CA GLU A 20 24.12 7.12 4.36
C GLU A 20 23.09 7.85 3.48
N GLN A 21 22.37 7.12 2.64
CA GLN A 21 21.29 7.68 1.80
C GLN A 21 20.22 8.40 2.64
N LEU A 22 19.83 7.80 3.77
CA LEU A 22 18.84 8.40 4.69
C LEU A 22 19.37 9.68 5.35
N GLN A 23 20.65 9.73 5.70
CA GLN A 23 21.28 10.94 6.25
C GLN A 23 21.38 12.05 5.21
N GLU A 24 21.72 11.74 3.95
CA GLU A 24 21.72 12.72 2.87
C GLU A 24 20.34 13.33 2.66
N MET A 25 19.30 12.49 2.54
CA MET A 25 17.91 12.98 2.44
C MET A 25 17.51 13.82 3.65
N ALA A 26 17.94 13.45 4.87
CA ALA A 26 17.66 14.24 6.06
C ALA A 26 18.34 15.62 6.05
N ARG A 27 19.56 15.73 5.48
CA ARG A 27 20.29 17.01 5.36
C ARG A 27 19.64 17.98 4.38
N GLU A 28 18.96 17.47 3.35
CA GLU A 28 18.23 18.30 2.37
C GLU A 28 16.96 18.93 2.95
N LEU A 29 16.47 18.44 4.11
CA LEU A 29 15.29 18.99 4.74
C LEU A 29 15.57 20.38 5.35
N PRO A 30 14.57 21.29 5.37
CA PRO A 30 14.67 22.53 6.14
C PRO A 30 15.01 22.29 7.62
N PRO A 31 15.79 23.18 8.29
CA PRO A 31 16.30 22.96 9.65
C PRO A 31 15.22 22.60 10.69
N LYS A 32 14.02 23.18 10.55
CA LYS A 32 12.86 22.89 11.41
C LYS A 32 12.44 21.41 11.40
N TYR A 33 12.71 20.69 10.32
CA TYR A 33 12.38 19.27 10.16
C TYR A 33 13.57 18.37 10.48
N GLN A 34 14.81 18.83 10.28
CA GLN A 34 16.02 18.06 10.62
C GLN A 34 16.03 17.64 12.10
N MET A 35 15.62 18.54 13.01
CA MET A 35 15.51 18.25 14.45
C MET A 35 14.48 17.16 14.79
N ARG A 36 13.55 16.86 13.87
CA ARG A 36 12.56 15.79 14.02
C ARG A 36 13.06 14.45 13.48
N VAL A 37 14.25 14.42 12.87
CA VAL A 37 14.83 13.25 12.22
C VAL A 37 16.18 12.92 12.89
N PRO A 38 16.17 12.41 14.15
CA PRO A 38 17.39 12.04 14.84
C PRO A 38 18.06 10.83 14.17
N ILE A 39 19.37 10.69 14.37
CA ILE A 39 20.15 9.58 13.79
C ILE A 39 19.61 8.21 14.19
N GLU A 40 19.12 8.06 15.43
CA GLU A 40 18.51 6.82 15.91
C GLU A 40 17.28 6.42 15.10
N LEU A 41 16.47 7.39 14.67
CA LEU A 41 15.33 7.15 13.79
C LEU A 41 15.80 6.64 12.42
N LEU A 42 16.83 7.26 11.85
CA LEU A 42 17.39 6.85 10.56
C LEU A 42 18.01 5.45 10.63
N SER A 43 18.69 5.11 11.72
CA SER A 43 19.22 3.77 11.97
C SER A 43 18.10 2.73 12.12
N GLY A 44 17.00 3.09 12.79
CA GLY A 44 15.80 2.25 12.84
C GLY A 44 15.21 2.00 11.45
N LEU A 45 15.08 3.07 10.65
CA LEU A 45 14.58 2.98 9.28
C LEU A 45 15.48 2.13 8.37
N ALA A 46 16.80 2.29 8.45
CA ALA A 46 17.75 1.50 7.67
C ALA A 46 17.63 0.00 7.99
N ASN A 47 17.45 -0.35 9.27
CA ASN A 47 17.21 -1.73 9.69
C ASN A 47 15.87 -2.28 9.19
N CYS A 48 14.80 -1.46 9.19
CA CYS A 48 13.54 -1.86 8.59
C CYS A 48 13.70 -2.13 7.09
N LEU A 49 14.37 -1.23 6.36
CA LEU A 49 14.64 -1.34 4.92
C LEU A 49 15.56 -2.52 4.57
N LEU A 50 16.43 -2.93 5.49
CA LEU A 50 17.25 -4.13 5.32
C LEU A 50 16.38 -5.41 5.40
N ASN A 51 15.33 -5.38 6.21
CA ASN A 51 14.39 -6.48 6.41
C ASN A 51 13.21 -6.39 5.45
N ASP A 52 13.43 -6.83 4.20
CA ASP A 52 12.43 -6.79 3.13
C ASP A 52 11.13 -7.55 3.46
N THR A 53 11.18 -8.52 4.40
CA THR A 53 10.01 -9.31 4.83
C THR A 53 8.87 -8.44 5.38
N ILE A 54 9.18 -7.39 6.13
CA ILE A 54 8.14 -6.51 6.70
C ILE A 54 7.42 -5.77 5.57
N PHE A 55 8.15 -5.31 4.56
CA PHE A 55 7.57 -4.64 3.39
C PHE A 55 6.72 -5.60 2.55
N GLU A 56 7.17 -6.84 2.35
CA GLU A 56 6.39 -7.86 1.65
C GLU A 56 5.08 -8.22 2.38
N ILE A 57 5.11 -8.31 3.72
CA ILE A 57 3.88 -8.49 4.51
C ILE A 57 2.92 -7.31 4.32
N VAL A 58 3.42 -6.08 4.43
CA VAL A 58 2.59 -4.87 4.28
C VAL A 58 2.02 -4.77 2.86
N LYS A 59 2.80 -5.12 1.82
CA LYS A 59 2.30 -5.21 0.44
C LYS A 59 1.16 -6.22 0.33
N GLY A 60 1.32 -7.43 0.86
CA GLY A 60 0.29 -8.46 0.83
C GLY A 60 -0.99 -8.02 1.55
N LEU A 61 -0.89 -7.41 2.73
CA LEU A 61 -2.03 -6.89 3.47
C LEU A 61 -2.77 -5.78 2.69
N MET A 62 -2.02 -4.90 2.05
CA MET A 62 -2.57 -3.80 1.24
C MET A 62 -3.28 -4.32 -0.02
N GLU A 63 -2.78 -5.37 -0.67
CA GLU A 63 -3.47 -6.01 -1.78
C GLU A 63 -4.81 -6.63 -1.34
N ILE A 64 -4.82 -7.34 -0.22
CA ILE A 64 -6.05 -7.92 0.37
C ILE A 64 -7.07 -6.81 0.66
N GLN A 65 -6.61 -5.71 1.27
CA GLN A 65 -7.44 -4.54 1.53
C GLN A 65 -8.06 -3.99 0.24
N HIS A 66 -7.26 -3.70 -0.78
CA HIS A 66 -7.75 -3.15 -2.05
C HIS A 66 -8.79 -4.04 -2.72
N VAL A 67 -8.57 -5.37 -2.72
CA VAL A 67 -9.54 -6.33 -3.28
C VAL A 67 -10.85 -6.30 -2.48
N THR A 68 -10.77 -6.23 -1.16
CA THR A 68 -11.93 -6.19 -0.27
C THR A 68 -12.73 -4.90 -0.46
N GLU A 69 -12.05 -3.76 -0.53
CA GLU A 69 -12.67 -2.46 -0.78
C GLU A 69 -13.39 -2.43 -2.13
N LYS A 70 -12.75 -2.94 -3.18
CA LYS A 70 -13.35 -3.06 -4.52
C LYS A 70 -14.61 -3.93 -4.48
N HIS A 71 -14.57 -5.06 -3.78
CA HIS A 71 -15.71 -5.95 -3.65
C HIS A 71 -16.89 -5.28 -2.92
N LEU A 72 -16.64 -4.65 -1.78
CA LEU A 72 -17.67 -3.95 -0.99
C LEU A 72 -18.27 -2.78 -1.78
N PHE A 73 -17.44 -2.05 -2.53
CA PHE A 73 -17.91 -0.99 -3.41
C PHE A 73 -18.84 -1.53 -4.51
N GLN A 74 -18.46 -2.63 -5.17
CA GLN A 74 -19.31 -3.28 -6.18
C GLN A 74 -20.63 -3.79 -5.58
N GLN A 75 -20.60 -4.38 -4.37
CA GLN A 75 -21.81 -4.81 -3.66
C GLN A 75 -22.75 -3.63 -3.40
N ARG A 76 -22.22 -2.51 -2.90
CA ARG A 76 -23.01 -1.29 -2.68
C ARG A 76 -23.67 -0.80 -3.96
N LEU A 77 -22.93 -0.77 -5.07
CA LEU A 77 -23.44 -0.34 -6.37
C LEU A 77 -24.57 -1.26 -6.88
N GLN A 78 -24.44 -2.58 -6.71
CA GLN A 78 -25.49 -3.53 -7.08
C GLN A 78 -26.78 -3.30 -6.28
N VAL A 79 -26.66 -3.07 -4.97
CA VAL A 79 -27.82 -2.77 -4.11
C VAL A 79 -28.49 -1.48 -4.57
N GLN A 80 -27.72 -0.40 -4.74
CA GLN A 80 -28.24 0.89 -5.20
C GLN A 80 -28.96 0.76 -6.55
N ASN A 81 -28.35 0.06 -7.52
CA ASN A 81 -28.95 -0.17 -8.83
C ASN A 81 -30.25 -0.98 -8.76
N LYS A 82 -30.32 -1.99 -7.88
CA LYS A 82 -31.57 -2.75 -7.64
C LYS A 82 -32.66 -1.83 -7.09
N HIS A 83 -32.34 -0.91 -6.17
CA HIS A 83 -33.30 0.05 -5.64
C HIS A 83 -33.76 1.06 -6.71
N THR A 84 -32.84 1.63 -7.48
CA THR A 84 -33.17 2.56 -8.57
C THR A 84 -34.01 1.88 -9.65
N CYS A 85 -33.69 0.65 -10.03
CA CYS A 85 -34.46 -0.11 -11.02
C CYS A 85 -35.86 -0.47 -10.50
N LYS A 86 -35.99 -0.91 -9.25
CA LYS A 86 -37.30 -1.15 -8.61
C LYS A 86 -38.15 0.11 -8.52
N TYR A 87 -37.55 1.24 -8.13
CA TYR A 87 -38.22 2.53 -8.10
C TYR A 87 -38.69 2.93 -9.51
N ASN A 88 -37.81 2.90 -10.52
CA ASN A 88 -38.19 3.21 -11.91
C ASN A 88 -39.24 2.24 -12.49
N ARG A 89 -39.26 0.97 -12.07
CA ARG A 89 -40.27 -0.02 -12.50
C ARG A 89 -41.68 0.29 -11.99
N ASN A 90 -41.80 0.96 -10.84
CA ASN A 90 -43.10 1.37 -10.28
C ASN A 90 -43.68 2.63 -10.94
N TYR A 91 -42.89 3.37 -11.73
CA TYR A 91 -43.34 4.59 -12.44
C TYR A 91 -43.36 4.46 -13.97
N VAL A 92 -42.85 3.37 -14.56
CA VAL A 92 -42.79 3.20 -16.02
C VAL A 92 -43.16 1.78 -16.43
N THR A 93 -44.40 1.58 -16.85
CA THR A 93 -44.75 0.51 -17.80
C THR A 93 -44.17 0.88 -19.17
N GLY A 94 -42.97 0.39 -19.48
CA GLY A 94 -42.33 0.58 -20.79
C GLY A 94 -41.16 -0.39 -21.00
N PRO A 95 -41.03 -1.05 -22.17
CA PRO A 95 -40.08 -2.13 -22.34
C PRO A 95 -38.69 -1.59 -22.65
N LYS A 96 -37.69 -2.02 -21.86
CA LYS A 96 -36.34 -2.49 -22.27
C LYS A 96 -35.32 -2.25 -21.15
N CYS A 97 -35.18 -3.23 -20.25
CA CYS A 97 -33.89 -3.51 -19.64
C CYS A 97 -33.26 -4.67 -20.44
N ARG A 98 -32.75 -4.36 -21.63
CA ARG A 98 -31.96 -5.32 -22.41
C ARG A 98 -30.51 -5.18 -21.95
N GLN A 99 -30.11 -6.00 -20.99
CA GLN A 99 -28.69 -6.22 -20.71
C GLN A 99 -28.15 -7.06 -21.87
N HIS A 100 -27.34 -6.46 -22.75
CA HIS A 100 -26.47 -7.22 -23.64
C HIS A 100 -25.26 -7.64 -22.80
N PHE A 101 -25.04 -8.95 -22.76
CA PHE A 101 -23.82 -9.59 -22.28
C PHE A 101 -22.63 -9.19 -23.15
#